data_AF-A0A379LWQ5-F1
#
_entry.id   AF-A0A379LWQ5-F1
#
_cell.length_a   1.000
_cell.length_b   1.000
_cell.length_c   1.000
_cell.angle_alpha   90.00
_cell.angle_beta   90.00
_cell.angle_gamma   90.00
#
_symmetry.space_group_name_H-M   'P 1'
#
loop_
_entity.id
_entity.type
_entity.pdbx_description
1 polymer ?
#
loop_
_entity_poly.entity_id
_entity_poly.type
_entity_poly.pdbx_seq_one_letter_code
_entity_poly.pdbx_strand_id
1 'polypeptide(L)'
;MYTTVDDYLADKDPAAVDVFRHVRAMILGLGDDVTERVHASEISWSRGLPFAAAFVYASRLEVALDLPRRIHHATLREAFPKKGPVTTHRLSVSSVDELDDHFVELLDVAYRTAAEPRD
;
A
#
# COMPACT_ATOMS: atom_id res chain seq x y z
N MET A 1 -20.80 3.99 3.36
CA MET A 1 -19.74 3.09 3.84
C MET A 1 -19.53 2.07 2.74
N TYR A 2 -18.36 2.06 2.10
CA TYR A 2 -18.06 1.09 1.05
C TYR A 2 -17.98 -0.30 1.66
N THR A 3 -18.59 -1.27 1.00
CA THR A 3 -18.66 -2.66 1.51
C THR A 3 -17.69 -3.54 0.75
N THR A 4 -17.37 -3.17 -0.49
CA THR A 4 -16.41 -3.86 -1.36
C THR A 4 -15.36 -2.90 -1.94
N VAL A 5 -14.28 -3.47 -2.49
CA VAL A 5 -13.27 -2.72 -3.24
C VAL A 5 -13.89 -2.06 -4.48
N ASP A 6 -14.80 -2.75 -5.18
CA ASP A 6 -15.46 -2.19 -6.37
C ASP A 6 -16.34 -0.99 -6.00
N ASP A 7 -17.06 -1.04 -4.88
CA ASP A 7 -17.82 0.12 -4.39
C ASP A 7 -16.90 1.31 -4.10
N TYR A 8 -15.72 1.05 -3.50
CA TYR A 8 -14.73 2.10 -3.20
C TYR A 8 -14.18 2.76 -4.48
N LEU A 9 -14.00 1.98 -5.55
CA LEU A 9 -13.39 2.42 -6.81
C LEU A 9 -14.38 3.02 -7.81
N ALA A 10 -15.70 2.81 -7.63
CA ALA A 10 -16.73 3.14 -8.61
C ALA A 10 -16.68 4.59 -9.13
N ASP A 11 -16.39 5.55 -8.25
CA ASP A 11 -16.37 6.98 -8.56
C ASP A 11 -14.93 7.56 -8.65
N LYS A 12 -13.92 6.70 -8.80
CA LYS A 12 -12.50 7.10 -8.83
C LYS A 12 -11.98 7.30 -10.25
N ASP A 13 -10.90 8.05 -10.37
CA ASP A 13 -10.23 8.28 -11.64
C ASP A 13 -9.77 6.96 -12.27
N PRO A 14 -10.12 6.66 -13.54
CA PRO A 14 -9.82 5.38 -14.17
C PRO A 14 -8.32 5.04 -14.23
N ALA A 15 -7.43 6.03 -14.37
CA ALA A 15 -6.00 5.79 -14.40
C ALA A 15 -5.50 5.35 -13.01
N ALA A 16 -5.96 6.02 -11.96
CA ALA A 16 -5.66 5.63 -10.59
C ALA A 16 -6.25 4.25 -10.23
N VAL A 17 -7.43 3.91 -10.75
CA VAL A 17 -8.07 2.59 -10.58
C VAL A 17 -7.24 1.49 -11.23
N ASP A 18 -6.65 1.72 -12.41
CA ASP A 18 -5.80 0.74 -13.08
C ASP A 18 -4.52 0.47 -12.28
N VAL A 19 -3.84 1.51 -11.80
CA VAL A 19 -2.68 1.39 -10.91
C VAL A 19 -3.07 0.68 -9.60
N PHE A 20 -4.22 1.03 -9.02
CA PHE A 20 -4.74 0.39 -7.80
C PHE A 20 -4.89 -1.12 -8.00
N ARG A 21 -5.48 -1.55 -9.12
CA ARG A 21 -5.70 -2.98 -9.40
C ARG A 21 -4.37 -3.73 -9.54
N HIS A 22 -3.36 -3.14 -10.16
CA HIS A 22 -2.02 -3.71 -10.24
C HIS A 22 -1.37 -3.85 -8.86
N VAL A 23 -1.39 -2.79 -8.06
CA VAL A 23 -0.85 -2.82 -6.68
C VAL A 23 -1.57 -3.84 -5.82
N ARG A 24 -2.91 -3.91 -5.89
CA ARG A 24 -3.70 -4.91 -5.18
C ARG A 24 -3.32 -6.34 -5.59
N ALA A 25 -3.17 -6.60 -6.89
CA ALA A 25 -2.76 -7.91 -7.37
C ALA A 25 -1.37 -8.31 -6.84
N MET A 26 -0.40 -7.39 -6.83
CA MET A 26 0.92 -7.64 -6.24
C MET A 26 0.82 -7.96 -4.75
N ILE A 27 0.05 -7.18 -3.98
CA ILE A 27 -0.12 -7.36 -2.54
C ILE A 27 -0.76 -8.71 -2.22
N LEU A 28 -1.84 -9.06 -2.89
CA LEU A 28 -2.52 -10.35 -2.70
C LEU A 28 -1.66 -11.53 -3.18
N GLY A 29 -0.70 -11.28 -4.09
CA GLY A 29 0.27 -12.27 -4.54
C GLY A 29 1.43 -12.54 -3.58
N LEU A 30 1.58 -11.76 -2.49
CA LEU A 30 2.67 -11.96 -1.51
C LEU A 30 2.46 -13.21 -0.64
N GLY A 31 1.20 -13.60 -0.41
CA GLY A 31 0.86 -14.80 0.34
C GLY A 31 -0.63 -14.92 0.68
N ASP A 32 -1.06 -16.13 0.97
CA ASP A 32 -2.46 -16.47 1.29
C ASP A 32 -2.91 -15.97 2.67
N ASP A 33 -1.99 -15.45 3.50
CA ASP A 33 -2.27 -14.91 4.84
C ASP A 33 -2.47 -13.39 4.86
N VAL A 34 -2.56 -12.76 3.69
CA VAL A 34 -2.91 -11.34 3.54
C VAL A 34 -4.41 -11.14 3.76
N THR A 35 -4.75 -10.29 4.74
CA THR A 35 -6.12 -9.83 4.97
C THR A 35 -6.33 -8.45 4.35
N GLU A 36 -7.28 -8.32 3.43
CA GLU A 36 -7.73 -7.06 2.85
C GLU A 36 -8.93 -6.49 3.63
N ARG A 37 -8.90 -5.18 3.93
CA ARG A 37 -10.01 -4.46 4.57
C ARG A 37 -10.33 -3.18 3.82
N VAL A 38 -11.62 -2.99 3.55
CA VAL A 38 -12.18 -1.79 2.92
C VAL A 38 -12.53 -0.78 4.02
N HIS A 39 -11.98 0.43 3.93
CA HIS A 39 -12.35 1.56 4.78
C HIS A 39 -13.07 2.64 3.95
N ALA A 40 -13.58 3.66 4.63
CA ALA A 40 -14.29 4.75 3.96
C ALA A 40 -13.40 5.59 3.02
N SER A 41 -12.09 5.65 3.28
CA SER A 41 -11.14 6.47 2.52
C SER A 41 -10.02 5.69 1.83
N GLU A 42 -9.79 4.43 2.21
CA GLU A 42 -8.66 3.64 1.77
C GLU A 42 -8.97 2.14 1.81
N ILE A 43 -8.13 1.35 1.14
CA ILE A 43 -8.06 -0.10 1.31
C ILE A 43 -6.77 -0.41 2.04
N SER A 44 -6.82 -1.27 3.06
CA SER A 44 -5.66 -1.64 3.87
C SER A 44 -5.41 -3.15 3.82
N TRP A 45 -4.15 -3.54 3.86
CA TRP A 45 -3.70 -4.92 3.92
C TRP A 45 -2.85 -5.17 5.16
N SER A 46 -3.09 -6.32 5.78
CA SER A 46 -2.41 -6.73 6.99
C SER A 46 -2.07 -8.21 6.97
N ARG A 47 -0.99 -8.56 7.64
CA ARG A 47 -0.59 -9.93 7.95
C ARG A 47 -0.20 -9.97 9.42
N GLY A 48 -1.14 -10.28 10.31
CA GLY A 48 -1.00 -10.04 11.75
C GLY A 48 -1.03 -8.54 12.10
N LEU A 49 -0.11 -7.75 11.54
CA LEU A 49 -0.06 -6.29 11.62
C LEU A 49 -0.31 -5.64 10.24
N PRO A 50 -0.82 -4.40 10.19
CA PRO A 50 -0.92 -3.64 8.94
C PRO A 50 0.47 -3.41 8.33
N PHE A 51 0.60 -3.62 7.02
CA PHE A 51 1.83 -3.32 6.28
C PHE A 51 1.64 -2.41 5.08
N ALA A 52 0.45 -2.41 4.48
CA ALA A 52 0.15 -1.59 3.32
C ALA A 52 -1.24 -0.97 3.42
N ALA A 53 -1.41 0.21 2.84
CA ALA A 53 -2.71 0.79 2.54
C ALA A 53 -2.63 1.58 1.24
N ALA A 54 -3.75 1.74 0.55
CA ALA A 54 -3.80 2.53 -0.66
C ALA A 54 -5.10 3.33 -0.75
N PHE A 55 -4.98 4.56 -1.27
CA PHE A 55 -6.12 5.41 -1.55
C PHE A 55 -5.92 6.22 -2.83
N VAL A 56 -7.02 6.49 -3.51
CA VAL A 56 -7.01 7.34 -4.71
C VAL A 56 -7.08 8.80 -4.30
N TYR A 57 -6.12 9.60 -4.77
CA TYR A 57 -6.09 11.05 -4.60
C TYR A 57 -5.95 11.73 -5.96
N ALA A 58 -6.99 12.46 -6.37
CA ALA A 58 -7.14 12.96 -7.74
C ALA A 58 -6.94 11.83 -8.77
N SER A 59 -5.99 11.98 -9.69
CA SER A 59 -5.65 10.98 -10.72
C SER A 59 -4.45 10.10 -10.35
N ARG A 60 -4.09 10.03 -9.05
CA ARG A 60 -2.95 9.23 -8.57
C ARG A 60 -3.38 8.23 -7.52
N LEU A 61 -2.58 7.18 -7.40
CA LEU A 61 -2.65 6.25 -6.30
C LEU A 61 -1.61 6.63 -5.25
N GLU A 62 -2.07 6.85 -4.02
CA GLU A 62 -1.19 6.95 -2.86
C GLU A 62 -1.10 5.57 -2.21
N VAL A 63 0.11 5.04 -2.08
CA VAL A 63 0.41 3.76 -1.43
C VAL A 63 1.23 4.02 -0.18
N ALA A 64 0.69 3.64 0.97
CA ALA A 64 1.39 3.67 2.25
C ALA A 64 2.01 2.29 2.53
N LEU A 65 3.32 2.24 2.80
CA LEU A 65 4.05 1.03 3.20
C LEU A 65 4.69 1.22 4.58
N ASP A 66 4.47 0.28 5.49
CA ASP A 66 5.13 0.24 6.80
C ASP A 66 6.47 -0.51 6.69
N LEU A 67 7.58 0.21 6.85
CA LEU A 67 8.94 -0.32 6.67
C LEU A 67 9.76 -0.18 7.96
N PRO A 68 10.74 -1.06 8.22
CA PRO A 68 11.50 -1.10 9.48
C PRO A 68 12.60 -0.02 9.55
N ARG A 69 12.74 0.79 8.50
CA ARG A 69 13.69 1.90 8.39
C ARG A 69 13.20 2.90 7.36
N ARG A 70 13.76 4.11 7.41
CA ARG A 70 13.51 5.13 6.38
C ARG A 70 14.13 4.70 5.04
N ILE A 71 13.39 4.88 3.95
CA ILE A 71 13.86 4.60 2.59
C ILE A 71 13.90 5.85 1.73
N HIS A 72 14.55 5.73 0.56
CA HIS A 72 14.47 6.69 -0.52
C HIS A 72 13.84 6.00 -1.72
N HIS A 73 12.87 6.64 -2.36
CA HIS A 73 12.25 6.16 -3.59
C HIS A 73 11.85 7.36 -4.45
N ALA A 74 11.87 7.22 -5.78
CA ALA A 74 11.55 8.31 -6.70
C ALA A 74 10.13 8.88 -6.47
N THR A 75 9.18 8.00 -6.13
CA THR A 75 7.78 8.34 -5.86
C THR A 75 7.48 8.66 -4.38
N LEU A 76 8.49 8.64 -3.49
CA LEU A 76 8.29 8.94 -2.07
C LEU A 76 7.85 10.39 -1.87
N ARG A 77 6.70 10.58 -1.21
CA ARG A 77 6.18 11.90 -0.84
C ARG A 77 6.42 12.22 0.62
N GLU A 78 6.09 11.30 1.49
CA GLU A 78 6.10 11.54 2.93
C GLU A 78 6.53 10.28 3.69
N ALA A 79 7.12 10.45 4.85
CA ALA A 79 7.50 9.37 5.74
C ALA A 79 7.19 9.74 7.19
N PHE A 80 6.34 8.95 7.84
CA PHE A 80 5.84 9.19 9.18
C PHE A 80 6.33 8.08 10.12
N PRO A 81 7.13 8.39 11.15
CA PRO A 81 7.51 7.38 12.13
C PRO A 81 6.26 6.89 12.89
N LYS A 82 6.13 5.57 13.02
CA LYS A 82 5.16 4.94 13.92
C LYS A 82 5.83 4.62 15.26
N LYS A 83 5.06 4.05 16.18
CA LYS A 83 5.63 3.46 17.39
C LYS A 83 6.52 2.28 17.02
N GLY A 84 7.66 2.17 17.70
CA GLY A 84 8.66 1.13 17.44
C GLY A 84 9.56 1.44 16.23
N PRO A 85 10.17 0.43 15.61
CA PRO A 85 11.13 0.61 14.52
C PRO A 85 10.47 0.93 13.17
N VAL A 86 9.14 1.00 13.10
CA VAL A 86 8.41 1.10 11.84
C VAL A 86 8.15 2.54 11.44
N THR A 87 8.32 2.83 10.15
CA THR A 87 7.99 4.10 9.51
C THR A 87 7.02 3.85 8.36
N THR A 88 5.90 4.56 8.33
CA THR A 88 4.97 4.55 7.20
C THR A 88 5.49 5.48 6.12
N HIS A 89 5.68 4.96 4.91
CA HIS A 89 6.14 5.69 3.74
C HIS A 89 5.00 5.82 2.75
N ARG A 90 4.66 7.05 2.35
CA ARG A 90 3.63 7.33 1.35
C ARG A 90 4.30 7.56 0.00
N LEU A 91 4.01 6.68 -0.95
CA LEU A 91 4.46 6.69 -2.33
C LEU A 91 3.30 7.14 -3.20
N SER A 92 3.54 8.13 -4.08
CA SER A 92 2.52 8.64 -5.01
C SER A 92 2.81 8.12 -6.41
N VAL A 93 1.99 7.19 -6.87
CA VAL A 93 2.15 6.45 -8.12
C VAL A 93 1.13 6.95 -9.13
N SER A 94 1.61 7.34 -10.30
CA SER A 94 0.80 7.89 -11.40
C SER A 94 0.62 6.92 -12.56
N SER A 95 1.48 5.90 -12.68
CA SER A 95 1.37 4.85 -13.70
C SER A 95 1.93 3.51 -13.22
N VAL A 96 1.58 2.44 -13.91
CA VAL A 96 2.09 1.08 -13.63
C VAL A 96 3.61 1.00 -13.86
N ASP A 97 4.18 1.80 -14.77
CA ASP A 97 5.63 1.81 -15.03
C ASP A 97 6.47 2.31 -13.84
N GLU A 98 5.87 3.05 -12.92
CA GLU A 98 6.51 3.49 -11.68
C GLU A 98 6.52 2.41 -10.58
N LEU A 99 5.88 1.26 -10.83
CA LEU A 99 5.91 0.07 -9.97
C LEU A 99 7.12 -0.80 -10.33
N ASP A 100 8.30 -0.21 -10.19
CA ASP A 100 9.58 -0.82 -10.56
C ASP A 100 10.01 -1.94 -9.59
N ASP A 101 11.14 -2.58 -9.89
CA ASP A 101 11.70 -3.66 -9.06
C ASP A 101 11.97 -3.19 -7.62
N HIS A 102 12.28 -1.91 -7.42
CA HIS A 102 12.52 -1.36 -6.09
C HIS A 102 11.21 -1.20 -5.31
N PHE A 103 10.12 -0.77 -5.95
CA PHE A 103 8.79 -0.80 -5.34
C PHE A 103 8.41 -2.22 -4.88
N VAL A 104 8.67 -3.23 -5.72
CA VAL A 104 8.41 -4.64 -5.38
C VAL A 104 9.26 -5.10 -4.19
N GLU A 105 10.55 -4.75 -4.16
CA GLU A 105 11.43 -5.03 -3.01
C GLU A 105 10.89 -4.39 -1.73
N LEU A 106 10.47 -3.12 -1.78
CA LEU A 106 9.91 -2.42 -0.62
C LEU A 106 8.61 -3.08 -0.15
N LEU A 107 7.77 -3.53 -1.08
CA LEU A 107 6.53 -4.21 -0.74
C LEU A 107 6.80 -5.55 -0.01
N ASP A 108 7.75 -6.34 -0.50
CA ASP A 108 8.17 -7.58 0.16
C ASP A 108 8.74 -7.31 1.58
N VAL A 109 9.56 -6.27 1.73
CA VAL A 109 10.08 -5.86 3.05
C VAL A 109 8.95 -5.46 4.00
N ALA A 110 7.96 -4.69 3.54
CA ALA A 110 6.82 -4.30 4.35
C ALA A 110 6.02 -5.54 4.82
N TYR A 111 5.77 -6.48 3.90
CA TYR A 111 5.06 -7.72 4.18
C TYR A 111 5.79 -8.61 5.19
N ARG A 112 7.11 -8.78 5.07
CA ARG A 112 7.93 -9.51 6.06
C ARG A 112 7.92 -8.82 7.42
N THR A 113 7.99 -7.50 7.45
CA THR A 113 8.01 -6.70 8.69
C THR A 113 6.71 -6.84 9.49
N ALA A 114 5.56 -7.06 8.84
CA ALA A 114 4.29 -7.26 9.55
C ALA A 114 4.16 -8.64 10.23
N ALA A 115 4.92 -9.63 9.79
CA ALA A 115 4.89 -10.97 10.36
C ALA A 115 5.66 -11.06 11.69
N GLU A 116 6.57 -10.13 11.94
CA GLU A 116 7.39 -10.09 13.15
C GLU A 116 6.58 -9.47 14.30
N PRO A 117 6.51 -10.14 15.47
CA PRO A 117 5.90 -9.54 16.66
C PRO A 117 6.68 -8.27 17.05
N ARG A 118 5.94 -7.19 17.31
CA ARG A 118 6.51 -5.93 17.82
C ARG A 118 6.50 -6.02 19.35
N ASP A 119 7.67 -6.20 19.95
CA ASP A 119 7.90 -6.15 21.41
C ASP A 119 7.50 -4.80 22.04
#